data_AF-K2BZD0-F1
#
_entry.id   AF-K2BZD0-F1
#
_cell.length_a   1.000
_cell.length_b   1.000
_cell.length_c   1.000
_cell.angle_alpha   90.00
_cell.angle_beta   90.00
_cell.angle_gamma   90.00
#
_symmetry.space_group_name_H-M   'P 1'
#
loop_
_entity.id
_entity.type
_entity.pdbx_description
1 polymer ?
#
loop_
_entity_poly.entity_id
_entity_poly.type
_entity_poly.pdbx_seq_one_letter_code
_entity_poly.pdbx_strand_id
1 'polypeptide(L)' 'MGAQLVKEAASKTNDVAGDGTTTATLLAQSIINAGFKNVTAGANPMILKIGMEKGVEAVVAEIKRMAKTVKDTDVAK' A
#
# COMPACT_ATOMS: atom_id res chain seq x y z
N MET A 1 -8.54 14.84 11.51
CA MET A 1 -7.68 13.74 12.03
C MET A 1 -7.33 12.72 10.96
N GLY A 2 -8.29 12.13 10.23
CA GLY A 2 -7.99 11.10 9.21
C GLY A 2 -7.00 11.51 8.11
N ALA A 3 -7.09 12.74 7.60
CA ALA A 3 -6.14 13.25 6.60
C ALA A 3 -4.69 13.34 7.13
N GLN A 4 -4.50 13.66 8.41
CA GLN A 4 -3.16 13.71 9.02
C GLN A 4 -2.55 12.31 9.15
N LEU A 5 -3.36 11.29 9.47
CA LEU A 5 -2.91 9.89 9.53
C LEU A 5 -2.44 9.39 8.15
N VAL A 6 -3.20 9.69 7.10
CA VAL A 6 -2.81 9.32 5.72
C VAL A 6 -1.55 10.08 5.30
N LYS A 7 -1.46 11.37 5.62
CA LYS A 7 -0.26 12.18 5.35
C LYS A 7 0.98 11.62 6.03
N GLU A 8 0.88 11.21 7.30
CA GLU A 8 2.00 10.63 8.03
C GLU A 8 2.46 9.29 7.43
N ALA A 9 1.51 8.42 7.06
CA ALA A 9 1.80 7.15 6.39
C ALA A 9 2.46 7.34 5.02
N ALA A 10 1.95 8.30 4.22
CA ALA A 10 2.54 8.65 2.94
C ALA A 10 3.95 9.24 3.10
N SER A 11 4.16 10.09 4.10
CA SER A 11 5.47 10.70 4.38
C SER A 11 6.52 9.63 4.73
N LYS A 12 6.15 8.63 5.56
CA LYS A 12 7.04 7.48 5.86
C LYS A 12 7.43 6.67 4.63
N THR A 13 6.57 6.62 3.61
CA THR A 13 6.90 5.98 2.32
C THR A 13 8.03 6.74 1.62
N ASN A 14 7.97 8.06 1.62
CA ASN A 14 9.02 8.92 1.08
C ASN A 14 10.36 8.74 1.81
N ASP A 15 10.32 8.66 3.14
CA ASP A 15 11.54 8.60 3.96
C ASP A 15 12.36 7.33 3.70
N VAL A 16 11.70 6.22 3.35
CA VAL A 16 12.36 4.93 3.10
C VAL A 16 12.63 4.70 1.61
N ALA A 17 11.67 5.02 0.73
CA ALA A 17 11.76 4.69 -0.69
C ALA A 17 12.23 5.87 -1.56
N GLY A 18 12.17 7.11 -1.05
CA GLY A 18 12.53 8.33 -1.79
C GLY A 18 11.46 8.83 -2.79
N ASP A 19 10.37 8.09 -2.98
CA ASP A 19 9.23 8.40 -3.86
C ASP A 19 7.98 7.61 -3.38
N GLY A 20 6.83 7.82 -4.01
CA GLY A 20 5.62 7.00 -3.83
C GLY A 20 4.54 7.60 -2.93
N THR A 21 4.70 8.84 -2.50
CA THR A 21 3.73 9.55 -1.62
C THR A 21 2.34 9.67 -2.25
N THR A 22 2.27 10.00 -3.54
CA THR A 22 1.00 10.11 -4.29
C THR A 22 0.31 8.76 -4.42
N THR A 23 1.08 7.72 -4.77
CA THR A 23 0.58 6.34 -4.88
C THR A 23 0.04 5.85 -3.54
N ALA A 24 0.78 6.06 -2.44
CA ALA A 24 0.35 5.70 -1.10
C ALA A 24 -0.96 6.40 -0.71
N THR A 25 -1.08 7.71 -1.03
CA THR A 25 -2.26 8.50 -0.73
C THR A 25 -3.50 8.01 -1.51
N LEU A 26 -3.34 7.71 -2.81
CA LEU A 26 -4.43 7.23 -3.66
C LEU A 26 -4.89 5.83 -3.27
N LEU A 27 -3.94 4.93 -2.96
CA LEU A 27 -4.25 3.59 -2.47
C LEU A 27 -5.00 3.64 -1.14
N ALA A 28 -4.54 4.48 -0.19
CA ALA A 28 -5.23 4.68 1.08
C ALA A 28 -6.67 5.16 0.87
N GLN A 29 -6.88 6.16 0.02
CA GLN A 29 -8.22 6.68 -0.29
C GLN A 29 -9.13 5.59 -0.89
N SER A 30 -8.61 4.80 -1.84
CA SER A 30 -9.36 3.74 -2.51
C SER A 30 -9.73 2.60 -1.55
N ILE A 31 -8.78 2.15 -0.72
CA ILE A 31 -8.99 1.07 0.26
C ILE A 31 -9.99 1.51 1.33
N ILE A 32 -9.87 2.73 1.83
CA ILE A 32 -10.78 3.28 2.84
C ILE A 32 -12.22 3.35 2.29
N ASN A 33 -12.40 3.86 1.08
CA ASN A 33 -13.72 3.98 0.46
C ASN A 33 -14.36 2.59 0.23
N ALA A 34 -13.61 1.64 -0.33
CA ALA A 34 -14.07 0.27 -0.53
C ALA A 34 -14.36 -0.44 0.81
N GLY A 35 -13.51 -0.26 1.82
CA GLY A 35 -13.69 -0.80 3.16
C GLY A 35 -14.98 -0.30 3.81
N PHE A 36 -15.20 1.01 3.81
CA PHE A 36 -16.44 1.59 4.38
C PHE A 36 -17.70 1.13 3.67
N LYS A 37 -17.66 0.95 2.34
CA LYS A 37 -18.79 0.40 1.58
C LYS A 37 -19.15 -1.01 2.05
N ASN A 38 -18.15 -1.87 2.26
CA ASN A 38 -18.37 -3.24 2.72
C ASN A 38 -18.82 -3.30 4.19
N VAL A 39 -18.25 -2.46 5.06
CA VAL A 39 -18.68 -2.37 6.46
C VAL A 39 -20.12 -1.89 6.56
N THR A 40 -20.50 -0.88 5.77
CA THR A 40 -21.90 -0.40 5.70
C THR A 40 -22.86 -1.48 5.18
N ALA A 41 -22.39 -2.38 4.32
CA ALA A 41 -23.14 -3.54 3.84
C ALA A 41 -23.24 -4.69 4.87
N GLY A 42 -22.71 -4.53 6.09
CA GLY A 42 -22.78 -5.50 7.17
C GLY A 42 -21.59 -6.46 7.28
N ALA A 43 -20.53 -6.25 6.49
CA ALA A 43 -19.31 -7.05 6.63
C ALA A 43 -18.59 -6.75 7.95
N ASN A 44 -18.06 -7.80 8.59
CA ASN A 44 -17.29 -7.66 9.83
C ASN A 44 -15.95 -6.95 9.56
N PRO A 45 -15.68 -5.77 10.15
CA PRO A 45 -14.44 -5.02 9.93
C PRO A 45 -13.17 -5.79 10.30
N MET A 46 -13.25 -6.67 11.31
CA MET A 46 -12.12 -7.45 11.77
C MET A 46 -11.71 -8.50 10.72
N ILE A 47 -12.69 -9.16 10.11
CA ILE A 47 -12.46 -10.13 9.03
C ILE A 47 -11.92 -9.42 7.78
N LEU A 48 -12.47 -8.25 7.44
CA LEU A 48 -11.98 -7.43 6.33
C LEU A 48 -10.50 -7.07 6.51
N LYS A 49 -10.10 -6.62 7.71
CA LYS A 49 -8.70 -6.32 8.02
C LYS A 49 -7.80 -7.53 7.83
N ILE A 50 -8.19 -8.70 8.35
CA ILE A 50 -7.40 -9.94 8.19
C ILE A 50 -7.26 -10.32 6.72
N GLY A 51 -8.34 -10.19 5.93
CA GLY A 51 -8.30 -10.43 4.49
C GLY A 51 -7.40 -9.46 3.75
N MET A 52 -7.44 -8.18 4.13
CA MET A 52 -6.55 -7.14 3.57
C MET A 52 -5.08 -7.43 3.88
N GLU A 53 -4.73 -7.83 5.11
CA GLU A 53 -3.36 -8.16 5.50
C GLU A 53 -2.80 -9.30 4.63
N LYS A 54 -3.57 -10.38 4.46
CA LYS A 54 -3.21 -11.49 3.58
C LYS A 54 -3.09 -11.07 2.11
N GLY A 55 -3.97 -10.17 1.66
CA GLY A 55 -3.92 -9.62 0.31
C GLY A 55 -2.64 -8.81 0.08
N VAL A 56 -2.25 -7.97 1.04
CA VAL A 56 -1.00 -7.20 0.98
C VAL A 56 0.21 -8.13 0.91
N GLU A 57 0.27 -9.17 1.74
CA GLU A 57 1.36 -10.15 1.72
C GLU A 57 1.51 -10.81 0.33
N ALA A 58 0.40 -11.26 -0.25
CA ALA A 58 0.39 -11.88 -1.58
C ALA A 58 0.85 -10.91 -2.68
N VAL A 59 0.35 -9.67 -2.66
CA VAL A 59 0.72 -8.63 -3.64
C VAL A 59 2.21 -8.28 -3.52
N VAL A 60 2.73 -8.12 -2.30
CA VAL A 60 4.15 -7.82 -2.08
C VAL A 60 5.04 -8.96 -2.56
N ALA A 61 4.64 -10.22 -2.31
CA ALA A 61 5.38 -11.38 -2.81
C ALA A 61 5.45 -11.39 -4.34
N GLU A 62 4.33 -11.10 -5.01
CA GLU A 62 4.28 -11.06 -6.47
C GLU A 62 5.09 -9.89 -7.05
N ILE A 63 5.02 -8.70 -6.46
CA ILE A 63 5.86 -7.55 -6.86
C ILE A 63 7.34 -7.92 -6.78
N LYS A 64 7.77 -8.59 -5.71
CA LYS A 64 9.15 -9.07 -5.56
C LYS A 64 9.53 -10.08 -6.64
N ARG A 65 8.60 -10.96 -7.03
CA ARG A 65 8.81 -11.93 -8.12
C ARG A 65 8.96 -11.26 -9.48
N MET A 66 8.23 -10.16 -9.71
CA MET A 66 8.29 -9.37 -10.93
C MET A 66 9.50 -8.42 -10.97
N ALA A 67 10.08 -8.09 -9.82
CA ALA A 67 11.22 -7.18 -9.71
C ALA A 67 12.44 -7.76 -10.44
N LYS A 68 13.10 -6.93 -11.24
CA LYS A 68 14.37 -7.26 -11.89
C LYS A 68 15.51 -6.70 -11.05
N THR A 69 16.42 -7.57 -10.64
CA THR A 69 17.65 -7.14 -9.96
C THR A 69 18.58 -6.47 -10.96
N VAL A 70 18.97 -5.23 -10.67
CA VAL A 70 19.99 -4.49 -11.43
C VAL A 70 21.32 -4.72 -10.74
N LYS A 71 22.37 -5.10 -11.49
CA LYS A 71 23.74 -5.20 -10.99
C LYS A 71 24.52 -3.95 -11.39
N ASP A 72 25.62 -3.66 -10.69
CA ASP A 72 26.46 -2.49 -10.98
C ASP A 72 27.01 -2.45 -12.41
N THR A 73 27.08 -3.60 -13.11
CA THR A 73 27.46 -3.69 -14.52
C THR A 73 26.37 -3.23 -15.50
N ASP A 74 25.13 -3.13 -15.04
CA ASP A 74 23.97 -2.77 -15.87
C ASP A 74 23.71 -1.25 -15.86
N VAL A 75 24.43 -0.51 -15.03
CA VAL A 75 24.34 0.95 -14.94
C VAL A 75 25.40 1.55 -15.86
N ALA A 76 24.98 2.29 -16.89
CA ALA A 76 25.90 2.97 -17.79
C ALA A 76 26.82 3.91 -16.98
N LYS A 77 28.14 3.76 -17.17
CA LYS A 77 29.15 4.70 -16.66
C LYS A 77 28.94 6.10 -17.22
#